data_AF-A0A7X8BVV0-F1
#
_entry.id   AF-A0A7X8BVV0-F1
#
_cell.length_a   1.000
_cell.length_b   1.000
_cell.length_c   1.000
_cell.angle_alpha   90.00
_cell.angle_beta   90.00
_cell.angle_gamma   90.00
#
_symmetry.space_group_name_H-M   'P 1'
#
loop_
_entity.id
_entity.type
_entity.pdbx_description
1 polymer ?
#
loop_
_entity_poly.entity_id
_entity_poly.type
_entity_poly.pdbx_seq_one_letter_code
_entity_poly.pdbx_strand_id
1 'polypeptide(L)'
;MRNVFKLLVFAFIFLLVNCHPDDLIEQMPEINVFESNSWKEYQAREWAVGTPILLSIEVKSKNILKYFQVKLKNNLEYQLVDTSFSEGLTSFVFDLIFYKSDNESDTLIIYARDSLDKFAEKSVILKKANPDINPLTEFTNVRLSARFHEDGKSFLSMNGNQFSVLNLEEAYNKQADVQFFYYFYRNKYLLGSLASKVEADVFSGATPVYRPENWMIRNKVIFKKINLSDNEFQHLKTDSLLLYQADFYNPKEIIDLQENKYWMFSTSDFRLGILKVLSLHGNDSGYVDLDIKIQNEK
;
A
#
# COMPACT_ATOMS: atom_id res chain seq x y z
N MET A 1 -67.86 -29.00 -48.67
CA MET A 1 -66.55 -29.39 -48.05
C MET A 1 -65.37 -28.64 -48.68
N ARG A 2 -65.36 -27.30 -48.69
CA ARG A 2 -64.25 -26.52 -49.30
C ARG A 2 -63.78 -25.33 -48.45
N ASN A 3 -64.47 -25.05 -47.34
CA ASN A 3 -64.17 -23.93 -46.43
C ASN A 3 -63.61 -24.37 -45.07
N VAL A 4 -63.62 -25.67 -44.74
CA VAL A 4 -63.09 -26.19 -43.46
C VAL A 4 -61.56 -26.35 -43.50
N PHE A 5 -60.98 -26.53 -44.70
CA PHE A 5 -59.54 -26.76 -44.86
C PHE A 5 -58.69 -25.46 -44.76
N LYS A 6 -59.29 -24.28 -45.00
CA LYS A 6 -58.57 -23.00 -44.89
C LYS A 6 -58.45 -22.50 -43.45
N LEU A 7 -59.34 -22.93 -42.54
CA LEU A 7 -59.31 -22.50 -41.14
C LEU A 7 -58.23 -23.26 -40.33
N LEU A 8 -57.90 -24.49 -40.73
CA LEU A 8 -56.95 -25.35 -40.03
C LEU A 8 -55.48 -25.01 -40.34
N VAL A 9 -55.20 -24.40 -41.50
CA VAL A 9 -53.86 -23.93 -41.86
C VAL A 9 -53.50 -22.60 -41.18
N PHE A 10 -54.49 -21.77 -40.84
CA PHE A 10 -54.26 -20.50 -40.15
C PHE A 10 -54.00 -20.67 -38.64
N ALA A 11 -54.51 -21.75 -38.04
CA ALA A 11 -54.30 -22.07 -36.62
C ALA A 11 -52.93 -22.69 -36.33
N PHE A 12 -52.24 -23.27 -37.33
CA PHE A 12 -50.93 -23.90 -37.13
C PHE A 12 -49.76 -22.89 -37.21
N ILE A 13 -49.97 -21.73 -37.83
CA ILE A 13 -48.93 -20.69 -37.96
C ILE A 13 -48.79 -19.84 -36.68
N PHE A 14 -49.81 -19.80 -35.83
CA PHE A 14 -49.76 -19.05 -34.56
C PHE A 14 -49.09 -19.78 -33.39
N LEU A 15 -48.72 -21.06 -33.54
CA LEU A 15 -48.06 -21.83 -32.47
C LEU A 15 -46.52 -21.86 -32.58
N LEU A 16 -45.92 -21.16 -33.56
CA LEU A 16 -44.45 -21.16 -33.77
C LEU A 16 -43.76 -19.82 -33.42
N VAL A 17 -44.48 -18.82 -32.89
CA VAL A 17 -43.92 -17.48 -32.60
C VAL A 17 -43.86 -17.18 -31.09
N ASN A 18 -43.92 -18.20 -30.22
CA ASN A 18 -43.68 -18.00 -28.78
C ASN A 18 -42.36 -18.61 -28.31
N CYS A 19 -41.33 -18.52 -29.14
CA CYS A 19 -39.97 -18.51 -28.64
C CYS A 19 -39.73 -17.08 -28.15
N HIS A 20 -40.04 -16.79 -26.89
CA HIS A 20 -39.35 -15.68 -26.23
C HIS A 20 -37.87 -16.07 -26.31
N PRO A 21 -37.00 -15.26 -26.95
CA PRO A 21 -35.58 -15.42 -26.67
C PRO A 21 -35.51 -15.33 -25.16
N ASP A 22 -35.20 -16.43 -24.49
CA ASP A 22 -34.85 -16.41 -23.07
C ASP A 22 -33.88 -15.25 -22.97
N ASP A 23 -34.31 -14.18 -22.29
CA ASP A 23 -33.49 -13.00 -22.07
C ASP A 23 -32.21 -13.58 -21.47
N LEU A 24 -31.16 -13.67 -22.28
CA LEU A 24 -29.84 -14.06 -21.83
C LEU A 24 -29.48 -12.93 -20.90
N ILE A 25 -29.82 -13.08 -19.62
CA ILE A 25 -29.57 -12.07 -18.60
C ILE A 25 -28.08 -11.85 -18.64
N GLU A 26 -27.73 -10.72 -19.24
CA GLU A 26 -26.37 -10.42 -19.60
C GLU A 26 -25.65 -10.13 -18.30
N GLN A 27 -24.83 -11.09 -17.85
CA GLN A 27 -24.28 -11.04 -16.51
C GLN A 27 -23.07 -10.11 -16.48
N MET A 28 -23.22 -9.00 -15.78
CA MET A 28 -22.14 -8.07 -15.47
C MET A 28 -21.13 -8.72 -14.50
N PRO A 29 -19.88 -8.22 -14.45
CA PRO A 29 -18.97 -8.57 -13.38
C PRO A 29 -19.58 -8.28 -12.00
N GLU A 30 -19.23 -9.09 -11.02
CA GLU A 30 -19.58 -8.92 -9.62
C GLU A 30 -18.36 -8.37 -8.86
N ILE A 31 -18.58 -7.36 -8.02
CA ILE A 31 -17.54 -6.76 -7.18
C ILE A 31 -17.97 -6.91 -5.71
N ASN A 32 -17.15 -7.58 -4.93
CA ASN A 32 -17.34 -7.74 -3.49
C ASN A 32 -16.16 -7.13 -2.74
N VAL A 33 -16.44 -6.50 -1.61
CA VAL A 33 -15.43 -5.82 -0.79
C VAL A 33 -15.50 -6.39 0.61
N PHE A 34 -14.37 -6.84 1.11
CA PHE A 34 -14.24 -7.49 2.40
C PHE A 34 -13.23 -6.77 3.29
N GLU A 35 -13.40 -6.90 4.60
CA GLU A 35 -12.34 -6.54 5.54
C GLU A 35 -11.22 -7.59 5.47
N SER A 36 -9.99 -7.14 5.20
CA SER A 36 -8.84 -8.04 5.01
C SER A 36 -8.67 -8.97 6.23
N ASN A 37 -8.32 -10.22 5.96
CA ASN A 37 -8.15 -11.33 6.92
C ASN A 37 -9.43 -11.92 7.54
N SER A 38 -10.60 -11.29 7.37
CA SER A 38 -11.86 -11.83 7.92
C SER A 38 -12.80 -12.43 6.88
N TRP A 39 -12.64 -12.03 5.59
CA TRP A 39 -13.58 -12.33 4.51
C TRP A 39 -15.05 -11.97 4.84
N LYS A 40 -15.25 -11.08 5.82
CA LYS A 40 -16.55 -10.50 6.13
C LYS A 40 -16.79 -9.34 5.18
N GLU A 41 -17.97 -9.30 4.58
CA GLU A 41 -18.34 -8.20 3.69
C GLU A 41 -18.24 -6.88 4.45
N TYR A 42 -17.61 -5.89 3.81
CA TYR A 42 -17.42 -4.57 4.39
C TYR A 42 -18.76 -3.94 4.77
N GLN A 43 -18.82 -3.41 5.99
CA GLN A 43 -19.95 -2.62 6.47
C GLN A 43 -19.46 -1.20 6.79
N ALA A 44 -20.29 -0.21 6.47
CA ALA A 44 -19.94 1.19 6.73
C ALA A 44 -19.73 1.44 8.23
N ARG A 45 -18.54 1.96 8.57
CA ARG A 45 -18.19 2.41 9.91
C ARG A 45 -17.31 3.66 9.86
N GLU A 46 -17.07 4.23 11.03
CA GLU A 46 -16.19 5.37 11.20
C GLU A 46 -14.75 4.90 11.45
N TRP A 47 -13.79 5.64 10.92
CA TRP A 47 -12.37 5.36 11.01
C TRP A 47 -11.64 6.63 11.44
N ALA A 48 -10.73 6.52 12.42
CA ALA A 48 -9.89 7.64 12.80
C ALA A 48 -8.98 8.03 11.63
N VAL A 49 -8.74 9.34 11.47
CA VAL A 49 -7.80 9.89 10.46
C VAL A 49 -6.44 9.21 10.58
N GLY A 50 -5.80 8.91 9.46
CA GLY A 50 -4.50 8.23 9.38
C GLY A 50 -4.53 6.76 9.78
N THR A 51 -5.70 6.18 10.09
CA THR A 51 -5.81 4.73 10.33
C THR A 51 -5.66 3.97 9.01
N PRO A 52 -4.79 2.94 8.95
CA PRO A 52 -4.73 2.05 7.81
C PRO A 52 -6.00 1.22 7.72
N ILE A 53 -6.58 1.15 6.53
CA ILE A 53 -7.77 0.35 6.26
C ILE A 53 -7.40 -0.66 5.18
N LEU A 54 -7.45 -1.93 5.56
CA LEU A 54 -7.13 -3.05 4.70
C LEU A 54 -8.42 -3.65 4.15
N LEU A 55 -8.60 -3.58 2.83
CA LEU A 55 -9.74 -4.14 2.12
C LEU A 55 -9.27 -5.20 1.14
N SER A 56 -10.01 -6.30 1.05
CA SER A 56 -9.85 -7.29 -0.01
C SER A 56 -11.00 -7.13 -1.00
N ILE A 57 -10.68 -6.88 -2.26
CA ILE A 57 -11.65 -6.67 -3.33
C ILE A 57 -11.67 -7.94 -4.19
N GLU A 58 -12.79 -8.66 -4.17
CA GLU A 58 -13.00 -9.81 -5.04
C GLU A 58 -13.80 -9.36 -6.27
N VAL A 59 -13.30 -9.74 -7.46
CA VAL A 59 -14.01 -9.52 -8.71
C VAL A 59 -14.25 -10.87 -9.37
N LYS A 60 -15.48 -11.11 -9.83
CA LYS A 60 -15.90 -12.32 -10.55
C LYS A 60 -16.65 -11.95 -11.82
N SER A 61 -16.45 -12.69 -12.90
CA SER A 61 -17.24 -12.58 -14.12
C SER A 61 -17.40 -13.94 -14.78
N LYS A 62 -18.47 -14.12 -15.57
CA LYS A 62 -18.59 -15.29 -16.47
C LYS A 62 -17.64 -15.20 -17.66
N ASN A 63 -17.19 -13.99 -17.99
CA ASN A 63 -16.28 -13.71 -19.09
C ASN A 63 -14.89 -13.32 -18.56
N ILE A 64 -13.91 -13.25 -19.47
CA ILE A 64 -12.55 -12.84 -19.13
C ILE A 64 -12.56 -11.36 -18.70
N LEU A 65 -11.97 -11.05 -17.55
CA LEU A 65 -11.78 -9.68 -17.07
C LEU A 65 -10.69 -9.00 -17.90
N LYS A 66 -10.98 -7.80 -18.40
CA LYS A 66 -10.04 -6.98 -19.19
C LYS A 66 -9.53 -5.77 -18.42
N TYR A 67 -10.30 -5.28 -17.47
CA TYR A 67 -10.03 -4.02 -16.78
C TYR A 67 -10.42 -4.10 -15.32
N PHE A 68 -9.55 -3.57 -14.46
CA PHE A 68 -9.86 -3.28 -13.08
C PHE A 68 -9.20 -1.98 -12.67
N GLN A 69 -9.98 -1.17 -11.96
CA GLN A 69 -9.49 0.10 -11.46
C GLN A 69 -10.11 0.41 -10.10
N VAL A 70 -9.27 0.91 -9.19
CA VAL A 70 -9.75 1.51 -7.95
C VAL A 70 -9.40 2.99 -7.95
N LYS A 71 -10.38 3.84 -7.61
CA LYS A 71 -10.23 5.27 -7.42
C LYS A 71 -10.60 5.65 -6.00
N LEU A 72 -9.71 6.34 -5.32
CA LEU A 72 -10.04 7.06 -4.10
C LEU A 72 -10.43 8.49 -4.48
N LYS A 73 -11.64 8.93 -4.13
CA LYS A 73 -12.14 10.29 -4.42
C LYS A 73 -12.10 11.13 -3.15
N ASN A 74 -11.04 11.94 -3.03
CA ASN A 74 -10.79 12.79 -1.86
C ASN A 74 -10.57 14.24 -2.30
N ASN A 75 -11.63 14.99 -2.59
CA ASN A 75 -11.66 16.41 -3.01
C ASN A 75 -10.76 16.87 -4.19
N LEU A 76 -9.53 16.33 -4.44
CA LEU A 76 -8.62 16.73 -5.51
C LEU A 76 -7.58 15.67 -5.98
N GLU A 77 -7.48 14.46 -5.41
CA GLU A 77 -6.52 13.43 -5.86
C GLU A 77 -7.16 12.08 -6.22
N TYR A 78 -6.68 11.45 -7.29
CA TYR A 78 -7.00 10.09 -7.67
C TYR A 78 -5.80 9.18 -7.38
N GLN A 79 -5.91 8.29 -6.41
CA GLN A 79 -5.05 7.10 -6.40
C GLN A 79 -5.60 6.13 -7.45
N LEU A 80 -4.77 5.82 -8.44
CA LEU A 80 -5.08 4.89 -9.52
C LEU A 80 -4.27 3.62 -9.31
N VAL A 81 -4.94 2.54 -8.95
CA VAL A 81 -4.41 1.21 -9.25
C VAL A 81 -5.16 0.71 -10.47
N ASP A 82 -4.46 0.62 -11.60
CA ASP A 82 -4.97 0.09 -12.85
C ASP A 82 -4.20 -1.21 -13.15
N THR A 83 -4.95 -2.28 -13.39
CA THR A 83 -4.38 -3.53 -13.88
C THR A 83 -5.09 -3.89 -15.18
N SER A 84 -4.35 -3.83 -16.28
CA SER A 84 -4.73 -4.49 -17.52
C SER A 84 -4.39 -5.98 -17.41
N PHE A 85 -5.38 -6.84 -17.46
CA PHE A 85 -5.16 -8.29 -17.48
C PHE A 85 -4.96 -8.74 -18.93
N SER A 86 -3.79 -9.35 -19.21
CA SER A 86 -3.50 -9.96 -20.51
C SER A 86 -3.95 -11.42 -20.59
N GLU A 87 -4.25 -12.05 -19.46
CA GLU A 87 -4.56 -13.47 -19.35
C GLU A 87 -6.01 -13.70 -18.90
N GLY A 88 -6.60 -14.82 -19.32
CA GLY A 88 -8.03 -15.17 -19.26
C GLY A 88 -8.65 -15.34 -17.87
N LEU A 89 -8.38 -14.43 -16.95
CA LEU A 89 -8.89 -14.43 -15.58
C LEU A 89 -10.38 -14.12 -15.59
N THR A 90 -11.18 -15.02 -15.02
CA THR A 90 -12.61 -14.78 -14.75
C THR A 90 -12.85 -14.35 -13.30
N SER A 91 -11.84 -14.46 -12.44
CA SER A 91 -11.88 -13.95 -11.07
C SER A 91 -10.49 -13.63 -10.53
N PHE A 92 -10.41 -12.69 -9.60
CA PHE A 92 -9.20 -12.41 -8.82
C PHE A 92 -9.57 -11.70 -7.50
N VAL A 93 -8.59 -11.62 -6.60
CA VAL A 93 -8.67 -10.88 -5.35
C VAL A 93 -7.55 -9.84 -5.35
N PHE A 94 -7.90 -8.60 -5.01
CA PHE A 94 -6.98 -7.49 -4.92
C PHE A 94 -7.01 -6.90 -3.51
N ASP A 95 -5.89 -7.00 -2.81
CA ASP A 95 -5.74 -6.40 -1.49
C ASP A 95 -5.28 -4.95 -1.61
N LEU A 96 -6.06 -4.06 -1.00
CA LEU A 96 -5.82 -2.62 -0.98
C LEU A 96 -5.59 -2.17 0.47
N ILE A 97 -4.57 -1.33 0.64
CA ILE A 97 -4.33 -0.59 1.88
C ILE A 97 -4.44 0.88 1.54
N PHE A 98 -5.29 1.60 2.26
CA PHE A 98 -5.36 3.05 2.19
C PHE A 98 -5.44 3.63 3.60
N TYR A 99 -5.11 4.92 3.73
CA TYR A 99 -5.17 5.63 5.00
C TYR A 99 -6.37 6.58 4.98
N LYS A 100 -7.17 6.58 6.06
CA LYS A 100 -8.31 7.49 6.18
C LYS A 100 -7.83 8.94 6.15
N SER A 101 -8.35 9.77 5.24
CA SER A 101 -8.00 11.19 5.18
C SER A 101 -8.70 12.00 6.27
N ASP A 102 -8.39 13.30 6.37
CA ASP A 102 -9.09 14.22 7.26
C ASP A 102 -10.46 14.69 6.74
N ASN A 103 -10.89 14.26 5.55
CA ASN A 103 -12.23 14.55 5.03
C ASN A 103 -13.31 13.81 5.84
N GLU A 104 -14.50 14.40 5.99
CA GLU A 104 -15.66 13.78 6.65
C GLU A 104 -16.01 12.40 6.08
N SER A 105 -15.81 12.24 4.77
CA SER A 105 -15.94 10.96 4.08
C SER A 105 -14.93 10.84 2.95
N ASP A 106 -14.31 9.66 2.83
CA ASP A 106 -13.61 9.25 1.61
C ASP A 106 -14.49 8.26 0.85
N THR A 107 -14.51 8.35 -0.48
CA THR A 107 -15.26 7.40 -1.33
C THR A 107 -14.29 6.60 -2.17
N LEU A 108 -14.28 5.29 -1.96
CA LEU A 108 -13.58 4.33 -2.80
C LEU A 108 -14.51 3.87 -3.91
N ILE A 109 -14.13 4.06 -5.17
CA ILE A 109 -14.89 3.65 -6.35
C ILE A 109 -14.11 2.56 -7.07
N ILE A 110 -14.74 1.41 -7.26
CA ILE A 110 -14.13 0.22 -7.84
C ILE A 110 -14.83 -0.07 -9.15
N TYR A 111 -14.04 -0.31 -10.19
CA TYR A 111 -14.49 -0.58 -11.55
C TYR A 111 -13.96 -1.92 -12.03
N ALA A 112 -14.82 -2.69 -12.69
CA ALA A 112 -14.43 -3.90 -13.40
C ALA A 112 -15.08 -3.94 -14.78
N ARG A 113 -14.34 -4.39 -15.79
CA ARG A 113 -14.88 -4.63 -17.13
C ARG A 113 -14.42 -5.98 -17.67
N ASP A 114 -15.33 -6.70 -18.30
CA ASP A 114 -15.05 -7.99 -18.93
C ASP A 114 -14.78 -7.91 -20.43
N SER A 115 -14.63 -9.08 -21.07
CA SER A 115 -14.26 -9.20 -22.47
C SER A 115 -15.37 -8.86 -23.44
N LEU A 116 -16.62 -8.82 -22.98
CA LEU A 116 -17.80 -8.38 -23.73
C LEU A 116 -18.12 -6.90 -23.44
N ASP A 117 -17.17 -6.18 -22.85
CA ASP A 117 -17.29 -4.77 -22.44
C ASP A 117 -18.41 -4.52 -21.42
N LYS A 118 -18.82 -5.54 -20.66
CA LYS A 118 -19.75 -5.38 -19.54
C LYS A 118 -19.04 -4.81 -18.34
N PHE A 119 -19.69 -3.85 -17.71
CA PHE A 119 -19.09 -2.99 -16.70
C PHE A 119 -19.83 -3.12 -15.37
N ALA A 120 -19.07 -3.15 -14.29
CA ALA A 120 -19.59 -3.06 -12.94
C ALA A 120 -18.84 -1.96 -12.17
N GLU A 121 -19.60 -1.28 -11.31
CA GLU A 121 -19.09 -0.26 -10.40
C GLU A 121 -19.59 -0.57 -8.99
N LYS A 122 -18.70 -0.46 -8.00
CA LYS A 122 -19.07 -0.50 -6.57
C LYS A 122 -18.40 0.65 -5.85
N SER A 123 -19.18 1.35 -5.03
CA SER A 123 -18.70 2.44 -4.19
C SER A 123 -18.73 2.05 -2.72
N VAL A 124 -17.66 2.38 -1.99
CA VAL A 124 -17.53 2.19 -0.54
C VAL A 124 -17.26 3.54 0.11
N ILE A 125 -18.09 3.88 1.09
CA ILE A 125 -17.96 5.12 1.86
C ILE A 125 -17.25 4.83 3.18
N LEU A 126 -16.28 5.68 3.49
CA LEU A 126 -15.39 5.57 4.63
C LEU A 126 -15.57 6.84 5.46
N LYS A 127 -16.27 6.73 6.59
CA LYS A 127 -16.58 7.90 7.41
C LYS A 127 -15.45 8.21 8.37
N LYS A 128 -15.24 9.49 8.65
CA LYS A 128 -14.28 9.96 9.65
C LYS A 128 -14.82 9.71 11.06
N ALA A 129 -14.00 9.12 11.91
CA ALA A 129 -14.14 9.18 13.36
C ALA A 129 -13.25 10.32 13.90
N ASN A 130 -13.49 10.71 15.16
CA ASN A 130 -12.55 11.59 15.86
C ASN A 130 -11.18 10.90 15.93
N PRO A 131 -10.07 11.59 15.56
CA PRO A 131 -8.75 10.99 15.63
C PRO A 131 -8.32 10.78 17.08
N ASP A 132 -7.89 9.57 17.40
CA ASP A 132 -7.14 9.30 18.63
C ASP A 132 -5.73 9.86 18.45
N ILE A 133 -5.46 11.03 19.04
CA ILE A 133 -4.14 11.68 18.97
C ILE A 133 -3.23 11.01 20.00
N ASN A 134 -2.14 10.42 19.53
CA ASN A 134 -1.18 9.71 20.37
C ASN A 134 0.16 10.46 20.48
N PRO A 135 0.88 10.32 21.60
CA PRO A 135 2.22 10.84 21.72
C PRO A 135 3.20 10.11 20.79
N LEU A 136 4.27 10.80 20.41
CA LEU A 136 5.38 10.23 19.65
C LEU A 136 6.55 9.84 20.58
N THR A 137 7.20 8.72 20.28
CA THR A 137 8.55 8.41 20.78
C THR A 137 9.58 9.10 19.90
N GLU A 138 10.59 9.71 20.53
CA GLU A 138 11.66 10.47 19.88
C GLU A 138 13.01 9.74 20.06
N PHE A 139 13.73 9.55 18.95
CA PHE A 139 15.07 9.00 18.90
C PHE A 139 16.00 10.02 18.24
N THR A 140 16.99 10.51 18.98
CA THR A 140 17.89 11.56 18.50
C THR A 140 19.26 11.02 18.12
N ASN A 141 19.91 11.63 17.13
CA ASN A 141 21.27 11.28 16.69
C ASN A 141 21.45 9.79 16.35
N VAL A 142 20.45 9.22 15.65
CA VAL A 142 20.50 7.85 15.15
C VAL A 142 21.48 7.79 13.99
N ARG A 143 22.64 7.17 14.21
CA ARG A 143 23.66 6.95 13.18
C ARG A 143 23.44 5.63 12.46
N LEU A 144 23.34 5.68 11.13
CA LEU A 144 23.38 4.50 10.27
C LEU A 144 24.60 4.58 9.36
N SER A 145 25.35 3.49 9.25
CA SER A 145 26.65 3.46 8.58
C SER A 145 26.61 2.73 7.24
N ALA A 146 27.43 3.15 6.29
CA ALA A 146 27.54 2.49 4.98
C ALA A 146 28.33 1.18 5.07
N ARG A 147 28.30 0.39 3.99
CA ARG A 147 28.81 -0.98 3.94
C ARG A 147 30.28 -1.17 4.37
N PHE A 148 31.14 -0.18 4.14
CA PHE A 148 32.57 -0.25 4.46
C PHE A 148 32.97 0.67 5.62
N HIS A 149 31.99 1.11 6.42
CA HIS A 149 32.28 1.80 7.67
C HIS A 149 32.69 0.78 8.74
N GLU A 150 33.53 1.18 9.70
CA GLU A 150 34.18 0.28 10.67
C GLU A 150 33.19 -0.44 11.61
N ASP A 151 32.06 0.19 11.94
CA ASP A 151 31.02 -0.41 12.79
C ASP A 151 30.03 -1.30 12.01
N GLY A 152 29.95 -1.15 10.68
CA GLY A 152 29.01 -1.85 9.81
C GLY A 152 27.51 -1.71 10.19
N LYS A 153 27.15 -0.70 11.01
CA LYS A 153 25.83 -0.56 11.63
C LYS A 153 24.83 0.13 10.69
N SER A 154 24.41 -0.59 9.65
CA SER A 154 23.56 -0.04 8.59
C SER A 154 22.06 -0.11 8.84
N PHE A 155 21.60 -0.95 9.78
CA PHE A 155 20.21 -1.35 9.90
C PHE A 155 19.53 -0.73 11.13
N LEU A 156 18.40 -0.06 10.93
CA LEU A 156 17.55 0.36 12.02
C LEU A 156 16.57 -0.76 12.39
N SER A 157 16.62 -1.18 13.64
CA SER A 157 15.68 -2.13 14.24
C SER A 157 14.82 -1.42 15.28
N MET A 158 13.53 -1.71 15.26
CA MET A 158 12.56 -1.25 16.24
C MET A 158 11.82 -2.45 16.83
N ASN A 159 11.78 -2.52 18.15
CA ASN A 159 11.02 -3.52 18.90
C ASN A 159 10.17 -2.75 19.92
N GLY A 160 8.88 -2.64 19.62
CA GLY A 160 7.97 -1.69 20.27
C GLY A 160 8.48 -0.26 20.24
N ASN A 161 8.63 0.35 21.41
CA ASN A 161 9.12 1.73 21.56
C ASN A 161 10.64 1.83 21.76
N GLN A 162 11.37 0.72 21.59
CA GLN A 162 12.83 0.69 21.64
C GLN A 162 13.41 0.63 20.24
N PHE A 163 14.56 1.26 20.05
CA PHE A 163 15.33 1.16 18.81
C PHE A 163 16.72 0.60 19.07
N SER A 164 17.30 0.01 18.04
CA SER A 164 18.71 -0.37 17.99
C SER A 164 19.25 -0.21 16.58
N VAL A 165 20.54 0.08 16.46
CA VAL A 165 21.23 0.05 15.17
C VAL A 165 22.11 -1.19 15.11
N LEU A 166 21.89 -1.99 14.09
CA LEU A 166 22.43 -3.33 13.94
C LEU A 166 23.38 -3.40 12.74
N ASN A 167 24.40 -4.25 12.87
CA ASN A 167 25.13 -4.73 11.71
C ASN A 167 24.34 -5.81 10.95
N LEU A 168 24.85 -6.26 9.80
CA LEU A 168 24.14 -7.22 8.95
C LEU A 168 23.82 -8.56 9.64
N GLU A 169 24.75 -9.12 10.42
CA GLU A 169 24.55 -10.39 11.13
C GLU A 169 23.49 -10.26 12.22
N GLU A 170 23.59 -9.20 13.04
CA GLU A 170 22.60 -8.89 14.07
C GLU A 170 21.21 -8.67 13.45
N ALA A 171 21.15 -7.95 12.33
CA ALA A 171 19.93 -7.66 11.61
C ALA A 171 19.31 -8.94 11.01
N TYR A 172 20.12 -9.84 10.44
CA TYR A 172 19.68 -11.15 9.96
C TYR A 172 19.08 -12.02 11.08
N ASN A 173 19.57 -11.90 12.31
CA ASN A 173 19.02 -12.64 13.44
C ASN A 173 17.77 -11.98 14.06
N LYS A 174 17.49 -10.72 13.70
CA LYS A 174 16.34 -9.93 14.19
C LYS A 174 15.45 -9.42 13.06
N GLN A 175 15.24 -10.24 12.03
CA GLN A 175 14.61 -9.82 10.77
C GLN A 175 13.24 -9.13 10.97
N ALA A 176 12.45 -9.61 11.94
CA ALA A 176 11.12 -9.08 12.26
C ALA A 176 11.15 -7.64 12.79
N ASP A 177 12.25 -7.23 13.41
CA ASP A 177 12.38 -5.91 14.05
C ASP A 177 13.01 -4.88 13.11
N VAL A 178 13.70 -5.32 12.04
CA VAL A 178 14.41 -4.44 11.11
C VAL A 178 13.41 -3.69 10.24
N GLN A 179 13.44 -2.36 10.28
CA GLN A 179 12.52 -1.51 9.52
C GLN A 179 13.14 -1.06 8.21
N PHE A 180 14.27 -0.36 8.29
CA PHE A 180 14.98 0.16 7.12
C PHE A 180 16.48 0.21 7.37
N PHE A 181 17.25 0.43 6.31
CA PHE A 181 18.70 0.47 6.35
C PHE A 181 19.24 1.57 5.44
N TYR A 182 20.44 2.04 5.77
CA TYR A 182 21.19 3.02 4.99
C TYR A 182 22.24 2.33 4.13
N TYR A 183 22.43 2.85 2.93
CA TYR A 183 23.55 2.46 2.08
C TYR A 183 23.93 3.58 1.11
N PHE A 184 25.17 3.49 0.60
CA PHE A 184 25.68 4.38 -0.43
C PHE A 184 25.83 3.59 -1.74
N TYR A 185 25.27 4.10 -2.83
CA TYR A 185 25.32 3.44 -4.13
C TYR A 185 25.27 4.44 -5.28
N ARG A 186 26.12 4.26 -6.30
CA ARG A 186 26.21 5.14 -7.49
C ARG A 186 26.26 6.63 -7.15
N ASN A 187 27.11 6.99 -6.18
CA ASN A 187 27.29 8.36 -5.69
C ASN A 187 26.01 8.99 -5.09
N LYS A 188 25.15 8.18 -4.49
CA LYS A 188 23.94 8.64 -3.81
C LYS A 188 23.85 8.02 -2.42
N TYR A 189 23.25 8.78 -1.51
CA TYR A 189 22.84 8.33 -0.19
C TYR A 189 21.42 7.76 -0.28
N LEU A 190 21.19 6.55 0.22
CA LEU A 190 19.90 5.88 0.12
C LEU A 190 19.44 5.35 1.47
N LEU A 191 18.13 5.41 1.70
CA LEU A 191 17.44 4.70 2.79
C LEU A 191 16.40 3.79 2.17
N GLY A 192 16.49 2.49 2.44
CA GLY A 192 15.59 1.48 1.88
C GLY A 192 15.06 0.53 2.93
N SER A 193 13.97 -0.17 2.61
CA SER A 193 13.50 -1.34 3.36
C SER A 193 13.87 -2.63 2.64
N LEU A 194 13.91 -3.76 3.35
CA LEU A 194 14.27 -5.06 2.74
C LEU A 194 13.22 -5.59 1.76
N ALA A 195 12.00 -5.05 1.80
CA ALA A 195 10.99 -5.26 0.77
C ALA A 195 11.24 -4.48 -0.54
N SER A 196 12.28 -3.64 -0.58
CA SER A 196 12.71 -2.89 -1.75
C SER A 196 13.71 -3.69 -2.57
N LYS A 197 13.92 -3.29 -3.83
CA LYS A 197 14.98 -3.87 -4.65
C LYS A 197 16.32 -3.38 -4.11
N VAL A 198 16.99 -4.23 -3.34
CA VAL A 198 18.38 -4.00 -2.92
C VAL A 198 19.30 -4.40 -4.06
N GLU A 199 20.20 -3.51 -4.47
CA GLU A 199 21.19 -3.83 -5.50
C GLU A 199 22.16 -4.90 -4.97
N ALA A 200 22.41 -5.93 -5.80
CA ALA A 200 23.08 -7.15 -5.36
C ALA A 200 24.51 -6.93 -4.85
N ASP A 201 25.15 -5.83 -5.23
CA ASP A 201 26.52 -5.48 -4.85
C ASP A 201 26.64 -4.77 -3.51
N VAL A 202 25.54 -4.20 -2.98
CA VAL A 202 25.51 -3.48 -1.70
C VAL A 202 25.97 -4.38 -0.55
N PHE A 203 25.61 -5.67 -0.59
CA PHE A 203 25.99 -6.67 0.41
C PHE A 203 26.85 -7.81 -0.15
N SER A 204 27.53 -7.59 -1.28
CA SER A 204 28.31 -8.65 -1.96
C SER A 204 29.45 -9.25 -1.10
N GLY A 205 30.07 -8.44 -0.23
CA GLY A 205 31.11 -8.84 0.72
C GLY A 205 30.59 -9.49 2.01
N ALA A 206 29.27 -9.59 2.18
CA ALA A 206 28.70 -10.22 3.35
C ALA A 206 28.91 -11.73 3.36
N THR A 207 28.98 -12.29 4.57
CA THR A 207 28.85 -13.73 4.80
C THR A 207 27.61 -14.25 4.05
N PRO A 208 27.74 -15.26 3.17
CA PRO A 208 26.66 -15.67 2.28
C PRO A 208 25.33 -15.93 2.98
N VAL A 209 25.34 -16.50 4.19
CA VAL A 209 24.11 -16.79 4.96
C VAL A 209 23.32 -15.53 5.34
N TYR A 210 23.97 -14.39 5.55
CA TYR A 210 23.33 -13.16 6.06
C TYR A 210 22.85 -12.22 4.96
N ARG A 211 23.10 -12.55 3.69
CA ARG A 211 22.74 -11.69 2.57
C ARG A 211 21.22 -11.50 2.47
N PRO A 212 20.73 -10.32 2.05
CA PRO A 212 19.30 -10.01 1.97
C PRO A 212 18.45 -11.04 1.22
N GLU A 213 19.00 -11.73 0.22
CA GLU A 213 18.29 -12.79 -0.51
C GLU A 213 17.82 -13.95 0.39
N ASN A 214 18.52 -14.21 1.49
CA ASN A 214 18.23 -15.30 2.42
C ASN A 214 17.30 -14.90 3.58
N TRP A 215 16.84 -13.64 3.61
CA TRP A 215 15.92 -13.18 4.65
C TRP A 215 14.51 -13.71 4.39
N MET A 216 13.93 -14.36 5.40
CA MET A 216 12.58 -14.89 5.39
C MET A 216 11.54 -13.78 5.66
N ILE A 217 11.89 -12.81 6.51
CA ILE A 217 11.03 -11.67 6.83
C ILE A 217 11.66 -10.41 6.22
N ARG A 218 10.87 -9.69 5.42
CA ARG A 218 11.29 -8.46 4.76
C ARG A 218 10.25 -7.39 4.99
N ASN A 219 10.41 -6.66 6.09
CA ASN A 219 9.53 -5.55 6.41
C ASN A 219 9.54 -4.51 5.28
N LYS A 220 8.34 -4.00 5.01
CA LYS A 220 8.12 -2.95 4.01
C LYS A 220 7.95 -1.62 4.74
N VAL A 221 8.79 -0.66 4.39
CA VAL A 221 8.65 0.73 4.81
C VAL A 221 8.39 1.57 3.58
N ILE A 222 7.45 2.51 3.68
CA ILE A 222 7.14 3.46 2.62
C ILE A 222 7.53 4.84 3.13
N PHE A 223 8.17 5.64 2.28
CA PHE A 223 8.62 6.99 2.63
C PHE A 223 7.82 8.05 1.86
N LYS A 224 7.77 9.27 2.37
CA LYS A 224 7.22 10.43 1.67
C LYS A 224 8.01 11.67 2.06
N LYS A 225 8.51 12.43 1.10
CA LYS A 225 9.15 13.72 1.38
C LYS A 225 8.08 14.70 1.85
N ILE A 226 8.36 15.42 2.93
CA ILE A 226 7.46 16.44 3.46
C ILE A 226 8.21 17.74 3.67
N ASN A 227 7.48 18.85 3.59
CA ASN A 227 8.01 20.17 3.91
C ASN A 227 7.65 20.46 5.36
N LEU A 228 8.68 20.57 6.20
CA LEU A 228 8.58 20.92 7.60
C LEU A 228 9.74 21.84 7.94
N SER A 229 9.55 22.78 8.86
CA SER A 229 10.64 23.57 9.44
C SER A 229 11.23 22.87 10.65
N ASP A 230 12.45 23.26 11.02
CA ASP A 230 13.09 22.75 12.25
C ASP A 230 12.26 23.04 13.50
N ASN A 231 11.65 24.21 13.56
CA ASN A 231 10.81 24.60 14.68
C ASN A 231 9.56 23.70 14.78
N GLU A 232 8.89 23.43 13.65
CA GLU A 232 7.74 22.52 13.62
C GLU A 232 8.16 21.10 13.99
N PHE A 233 9.29 20.61 13.48
CA PHE A 233 9.80 19.29 13.83
C PHE A 233 10.07 19.16 15.32
N GLN A 234 10.76 20.13 15.94
CA GLN A 234 11.08 20.10 17.39
C GLN A 234 9.83 20.11 18.27
N HIS A 235 8.81 20.89 17.89
CA HIS A 235 7.55 21.01 18.63
C HIS A 235 6.53 19.92 18.30
N LEU A 236 6.80 19.04 17.32
CA LEU A 236 5.96 17.90 17.05
C LEU A 236 6.05 16.88 18.19
N LYS A 237 4.97 16.78 18.98
CA LYS A 237 4.86 15.88 20.15
C LYS A 237 3.80 14.79 19.99
N THR A 238 2.90 14.94 19.02
CA THR A 238 1.83 13.97 18.74
C THR A 238 1.79 13.61 17.27
N ASP A 239 1.10 12.52 16.97
CA ASP A 239 0.92 11.99 15.61
C ASP A 239 -0.08 12.76 14.75
N SER A 240 -0.73 13.81 15.26
CA SER A 240 -1.78 14.55 14.53
C SER A 240 -1.34 15.03 13.14
N LEU A 241 -0.12 15.58 13.01
CA LEU A 241 0.43 15.97 11.71
C LEU A 241 0.67 14.76 10.80
N LEU A 242 1.16 13.65 11.36
CA LEU A 242 1.44 12.42 10.61
C LEU A 242 0.15 11.82 10.06
N LEU A 243 -0.90 11.75 10.89
CA LEU A 243 -2.22 11.28 10.48
C LEU A 243 -2.81 12.13 9.36
N TYR A 244 -2.66 13.46 9.44
CA TYR A 244 -3.15 14.39 8.41
C TYR A 244 -2.40 14.25 7.08
N GLN A 245 -1.10 13.95 7.12
CA GLN A 245 -0.26 13.79 5.93
C GLN A 245 -0.15 12.34 5.45
N ALA A 246 -0.84 11.39 6.07
CA ALA A 246 -0.81 9.95 5.77
C ALA A 246 -1.50 9.63 4.42
N ASP A 247 -0.80 9.83 3.33
CA ASP A 247 -1.24 9.55 1.95
C ASP A 247 -0.11 8.86 1.16
N PHE A 248 0.54 7.87 1.78
CA PHE A 248 1.73 7.21 1.22
C PHE A 248 1.46 6.61 -0.17
N TYR A 249 2.20 7.09 -1.18
CA TYR A 249 2.15 6.55 -2.54
C TYR A 249 3.51 6.03 -3.01
N ASN A 250 3.83 4.79 -2.64
CA ASN A 250 4.77 3.91 -3.34
C ASN A 250 6.20 4.41 -3.71
N PRO A 251 6.97 5.13 -2.86
CA PRO A 251 8.42 4.92 -2.85
C PRO A 251 8.79 4.07 -1.64
N LYS A 252 9.38 2.91 -1.91
CA LYS A 252 9.89 1.98 -0.90
C LYS A 252 11.31 2.35 -0.41
N GLU A 253 11.89 3.38 -1.04
CA GLU A 253 13.25 3.84 -0.86
C GLU A 253 13.33 5.35 -1.08
N ILE A 254 14.20 6.00 -0.30
CA ILE A 254 14.64 7.36 -0.54
C ILE A 254 15.92 7.31 -1.38
N ILE A 255 15.85 7.84 -2.59
CA ILE A 255 17.01 8.00 -3.47
C ILE A 255 17.50 9.43 -3.33
N ASP A 256 18.82 9.61 -3.17
CA ASP A 256 19.46 10.93 -3.03
C ASP A 256 19.00 11.65 -1.75
N LEU A 257 19.28 11.02 -0.62
CA LEU A 257 19.05 11.61 0.70
C LEU A 257 19.81 12.94 0.82
N GLN A 258 19.19 13.94 1.44
CA GLN A 258 19.71 15.31 1.54
C GLN A 258 19.63 15.79 2.99
N GLU A 259 20.67 16.48 3.45
CA GLU A 259 20.70 17.13 4.76
C GLU A 259 19.58 18.15 4.93
N ASN A 260 19.10 18.32 6.17
CA ASN A 260 18.03 19.24 6.54
C ASN A 260 16.72 19.01 5.75
N LYS A 261 16.47 17.76 5.35
CA LYS A 261 15.19 17.33 4.77
C LYS A 261 14.46 16.39 5.71
N TYR A 262 13.13 16.39 5.57
CA TYR A 262 12.23 15.61 6.38
C TYR A 262 11.50 14.61 5.51
N TRP A 263 11.33 13.42 6.06
CA TRP A 263 10.63 12.33 5.42
C TRP A 263 9.67 11.72 6.41
N MET A 264 8.40 11.64 6.04
CA MET A 264 7.45 10.81 6.74
C MET A 264 7.64 9.36 6.28
N PHE A 265 7.39 8.40 7.16
CA PHE A 265 7.46 6.98 6.83
C PHE A 265 6.33 6.19 7.52
N SER A 266 5.98 5.04 6.93
CA SER A 266 5.09 4.05 7.52
C SER A 266 5.80 2.70 7.56
N THR A 267 5.82 2.07 8.73
CA THR A 267 6.37 0.73 8.96
C THR A 267 5.40 -0.38 8.50
N SER A 268 5.84 -1.64 8.56
CA SER A 268 5.04 -2.81 8.15
C SER A 268 3.85 -3.09 9.06
N ASP A 269 3.91 -2.66 10.31
CA ASP A 269 2.83 -2.66 11.30
C ASP A 269 2.01 -1.35 11.29
N PHE A 270 2.19 -0.52 10.25
CA PHE A 270 1.45 0.72 9.99
C PHE A 270 1.65 1.84 11.01
N ARG A 271 2.72 1.81 11.79
CA ARG A 271 3.11 2.97 12.60
C ARG A 271 3.65 4.06 11.69
N LEU A 272 3.17 5.28 11.93
CA LEU A 272 3.62 6.46 11.23
C LEU A 272 4.77 7.11 12.00
N GLY A 273 5.78 7.54 11.26
CA GLY A 273 6.88 8.31 11.79
C GLY A 273 7.36 9.39 10.84
N ILE A 274 8.25 10.21 11.35
CA ILE A 274 8.96 11.26 10.64
C ILE A 274 10.43 11.18 11.00
N LEU A 275 11.30 11.35 10.01
CA LEU A 275 12.73 11.49 10.21
C LEU A 275 13.23 12.82 9.66
N LYS A 276 14.22 13.39 10.32
CA LYS A 276 15.04 14.51 9.86
C LYS A 276 16.44 13.99 9.55
N VAL A 277 16.96 14.33 8.38
CA VAL A 277 18.36 14.09 8.04
C VAL A 277 19.22 15.20 8.64
N LEU A 278 20.07 14.86 9.61
CA LEU A 278 20.94 15.82 10.27
C LEU A 278 22.18 16.10 9.43
N SER A 279 22.89 15.04 9.04
CA SER A 279 24.10 15.14 8.24
C SER A 279 24.37 13.88 7.42
N LEU A 280 25.16 14.05 6.36
CA LEU A 280 25.61 12.98 5.47
C LEU A 280 27.13 13.08 5.31
N HIS A 281 27.83 11.99 5.56
CA HIS A 281 29.29 11.98 5.56
C HIS A 281 29.84 10.83 4.71
N GLY A 282 30.83 11.13 3.88
CA GLY A 282 31.60 10.13 3.13
C GLY A 282 30.83 9.40 2.04
N ASN A 283 31.41 8.31 1.53
CA ASN A 283 30.84 7.48 0.45
C ASN A 283 30.54 6.07 0.99
N ASP A 284 31.16 5.04 0.43
CA ASP A 284 30.96 3.64 0.84
C ASP A 284 31.40 3.33 2.29
N SER A 285 32.30 4.14 2.86
CA SER A 285 32.69 4.12 4.28
C SER A 285 32.06 5.25 5.08
N GLY A 286 30.99 5.84 4.55
CA GLY A 286 30.28 6.97 5.13
C GLY A 286 29.23 6.59 6.18
N TYR A 287 28.46 7.58 6.63
CA TYR A 287 27.33 7.42 7.53
C TYR A 287 26.30 8.54 7.35
N VAL A 288 25.11 8.32 7.89
CA VAL A 288 24.04 9.32 8.03
C VAL A 288 23.64 9.43 9.50
N ASP A 289 23.42 10.66 9.96
CA ASP A 289 22.83 10.94 11.27
C ASP A 289 21.39 11.43 11.09
N LEU A 290 20.47 10.86 11.89
CA LEU A 290 19.03 11.10 11.79
C LEU A 290 18.44 11.45 13.17
N ASP A 291 17.43 12.32 13.18
CA ASP A 291 16.44 12.35 14.27
C ASP A 291 15.16 11.70 13.78
N ILE A 292 14.52 10.88 14.62
CA ILE A 292 13.34 10.09 14.28
C ILE A 292 12.26 10.31 15.35
N LYS A 293 11.02 10.55 14.92
CA LYS A 293 9.84 10.53 15.80
C LYS A 293 8.82 9.56 15.23
N ILE A 294 8.28 8.67 16.05
CA ILE A 294 7.35 7.62 15.59
C ILE A 294 6.22 7.43 16.60
N GLN A 295 5.03 7.07 16.10
CA GLN A 295 3.91 6.63 16.92
C GLN A 295 4.34 5.49 17.86
N ASN A 296 3.80 5.50 19.08
CA ASN A 296 3.98 4.40 20.01
C ASN A 296 3.28 3.14 19.49
N GLU A 297 3.82 1.97 19.82
CA GLU A 297 3.09 0.71 19.65
C GLU A 297 1.81 0.74 20.50
N LYS A 298 0.70 0.22 19.95
CA LYS A 298 -0.63 0.18 20.60
C LYS A 298 -0.77 -1.03 21.49
#